data_AF-A0A7C7MPZ1-F1
#
_entry.id   AF-A0A7C7MPZ1-F1
#
_cell.length_a   1.000
_cell.length_b   1.000
_cell.length_c   1.000
_cell.angle_alpha   90.00
_cell.angle_beta   90.00
_cell.angle_gamma   90.00
#
_symmetry.space_group_name_H-M   'P 1'
#
loop_
_entity.id
_entity.type
_entity.pdbx_description
1 polymer ?
#
loop_
_entity_poly.entity_id
_entity_poly.type
_entity_poly.pdbx_seq_one_letter_code
_entity_poly.pdbx_strand_id
1 'polypeptide(L)' 'HFFKSHEGSIFDGLKTRKGLEEVRILTDAVSYLECRLSDAVVSGDHVVYFGEVVGGKMLKGGEPSFHVRDNGFNY' A
#
# COMPACT_ATOMS: atom_id res chain seq x y z
N HIS A 1 -3.67 -0.74 19.60
CA HIS A 1 -3.42 -2.19 19.79
C HIS A 1 -3.15 -2.78 18.39
N PHE A 2 -1.88 -2.85 17.97
CA PHE A 2 -1.47 -3.17 16.59
C PHE A 2 -1.28 -4.68 16.30
N PHE A 3 -1.52 -5.56 17.28
CA PHE A 3 -1.29 -7.00 17.18
C PHE A 3 -2.55 -7.85 17.28
N LYS A 4 -3.68 -7.39 16.72
CA LYS A 4 -4.84 -8.28 16.58
C LYS A 4 -4.64 -9.11 15.31
N SER A 5 -4.44 -10.41 15.46
CA SER A 5 -4.46 -11.34 14.31
C SER A 5 -5.79 -11.18 13.60
N HIS A 6 -5.75 -10.97 12.27
CA HIS A 6 -6.95 -10.97 11.47
C HIS A 6 -7.31 -12.43 11.15
N GLU A 7 -8.48 -12.89 11.57
CA GLU A 7 -9.04 -14.14 11.07
C GLU A 7 -9.63 -13.87 9.68
N GLY A 8 -9.12 -14.54 8.64
CA GLY A 8 -9.56 -14.34 7.26
C GLY A 8 -8.56 -13.55 6.40
N SER A 9 -9.02 -13.04 5.26
CA SER A 9 -8.19 -12.25 4.36
C SER A 9 -8.09 -10.82 4.89
N ILE A 10 -6.89 -10.22 4.91
CA ILE A 10 -6.71 -8.79 5.24
C ILE A 10 -7.48 -7.83 4.31
N PHE A 11 -8.02 -8.36 3.21
CA PHE A 11 -8.84 -7.64 2.26
C PHE A 11 -10.34 -7.85 2.45
N ASP A 12 -10.76 -8.62 3.45
CA ASP A 12 -12.17 -8.87 3.73
C ASP A 12 -12.88 -7.53 4.02
N GLY A 13 -14.01 -7.31 3.35
CA GLY A 13 -14.73 -6.04 3.38
C GLY A 13 -14.18 -4.94 2.45
N LEU A 14 -13.04 -5.16 1.78
CA LEU A 14 -12.49 -4.22 0.78
C LEU A 14 -12.90 -4.63 -0.64
N LYS A 15 -13.25 -3.63 -1.45
CA LYS A 15 -13.44 -3.85 -2.90
C LYS A 15 -12.08 -3.93 -3.57
N THR A 16 -11.82 -5.07 -4.21
CA THR A 16 -10.54 -5.34 -4.87
C THR A 16 -10.75 -5.89 -6.27
N ARG A 17 -9.74 -5.70 -7.11
CA ARG A 17 -9.60 -6.38 -8.40
C ARG A 17 -8.15 -6.83 -8.59
N LYS A 18 -7.93 -7.78 -9.49
CA LYS A 18 -6.59 -8.22 -9.87
C LYS A 18 -5.99 -7.26 -10.90
N GLY A 19 -4.73 -6.91 -10.69
CA GLY A 19 -3.89 -6.16 -11.60
C GLY A 19 -2.92 -7.06 -12.35
N LEU A 20 -1.80 -6.49 -12.77
CA LEU A 20 -0.63 -7.23 -13.28
C LEU A 20 -0.18 -8.25 -12.24
N GLU A 21 0.17 -9.45 -12.71
CA GLU A 21 0.65 -10.57 -11.89
C GLU A 21 -0.27 -10.88 -10.69
N GLU A 22 -1.58 -10.67 -10.85
CA GLU A 22 -2.60 -10.97 -9.84
C GLU A 22 -2.52 -10.12 -8.55
N VAL A 23 -1.73 -9.04 -8.55
CA VAL A 23 -1.65 -8.10 -7.42
C VAL A 23 -3.02 -7.47 -7.17
N ARG A 24 -3.45 -7.40 -5.90
CA ARG A 24 -4.74 -6.81 -5.56
C ARG A 24 -4.69 -5.29 -5.57
N ILE A 25 -5.53 -4.69 -6.40
CA ILE A 25 -5.80 -3.25 -6.44
C ILE A 25 -7.03 -2.95 -5.61
N LEU A 26 -6.94 -2.01 -4.67
CA LEU A 26 -8.07 -1.48 -3.91
C LEU A 26 -8.88 -0.51 -4.78
N THR A 27 -10.09 -0.90 -5.20
CA THR A 27 -10.83 -0.15 -6.23
C THR A 27 -11.51 1.11 -5.70
N ASP A 28 -11.64 1.24 -4.38
CA ASP A 28 -12.19 2.44 -3.73
C ASP A 28 -11.10 3.46 -3.34
N ALA A 29 -9.82 3.19 -3.63
CA ALA A 29 -8.73 4.16 -3.42
C ALA A 29 -8.79 5.34 -4.41
N VAL A 30 -8.03 6.41 -4.13
CA VAL A 30 -7.88 7.57 -5.02
C VAL A 30 -7.17 7.19 -6.32
N SER A 31 -6.08 6.44 -6.19
CA SER A 31 -5.24 5.95 -7.29
C SER A 31 -4.47 4.70 -6.86
N TYR A 32 -3.79 4.05 -7.80
CA TYR A 32 -2.84 2.97 -7.53
C TYR A 32 -1.66 3.02 -8.50
N LEU A 33 -0.54 2.42 -8.08
CA LEU A 33 0.63 2.14 -8.89
C LEU A 33 0.95 0.64 -8.80
N GLU A 34 1.41 0.08 -9.90
CA GLU A 34 1.95 -1.28 -9.99
C GLU A 34 3.42 -1.14 -10.35
N CYS A 35 4.28 -1.75 -9.56
CA CYS A 35 5.72 -1.59 -9.68
C CYS A 35 6.40 -2.95 -9.82
N ARG A 36 7.42 -3.00 -10.68
CA ARG A 36 8.39 -4.10 -10.70
C ARG A 36 9.54 -3.75 -9.76
N LEU A 37 9.92 -4.67 -8.87
CA LEU A 37 11.04 -4.48 -7.95
C LEU A 37 12.33 -4.26 -8.74
N SER A 38 13.02 -3.14 -8.48
CA SER A 38 14.30 -2.80 -9.10
C SER A 38 15.48 -2.92 -8.13
N ASP A 39 15.30 -2.59 -6.85
CA ASP A 39 16.35 -2.68 -5.83
C ASP A 39 15.75 -2.77 -4.41
N ALA A 40 16.55 -3.23 -3.44
CA ALA A 40 16.19 -3.23 -2.02
C ALA A 40 17.40 -3.00 -1.13
N VAL A 41 17.28 -2.05 -0.19
CA VAL A 41 18.36 -1.66 0.73
C VAL A 41 17.92 -1.89 2.17
N VAL A 42 18.71 -2.67 2.93
CA VAL A 42 18.52 -2.81 4.38
C VAL A 42 18.93 -1.50 5.06
N SER A 43 18.04 -0.94 5.87
CA SER A 43 18.23 0.34 6.58
C SER A 43 17.76 0.21 8.02
N GLY A 44 18.64 -0.27 8.90
CA GLY A 44 18.31 -0.50 10.31
C GLY A 44 17.38 -1.70 10.47
N ASP A 45 16.20 -1.48 11.06
CA ASP A 45 15.14 -2.46 11.27
C ASP A 45 14.13 -2.55 10.11
N HIS A 46 14.34 -1.77 9.04
CA HIS A 46 13.47 -1.75 7.86
C HIS A 46 14.26 -2.07 6.57
N VAL A 47 13.52 -2.43 5.51
CA VAL A 47 14.05 -2.55 4.15
C VAL A 47 13.35 -1.53 3.26
N VAL A 48 14.13 -0.73 2.54
CA VAL A 48 13.65 0.21 1.53
C VAL A 48 13.62 -0.49 0.18
N TYR A 49 12.43 -0.66 -0.39
CA TYR A 49 12.25 -1.23 -1.73
C TYR A 49 12.10 -0.12 -2.76
N PHE A 50 12.85 -0.22 -3.86
CA PHE A 50 12.74 0.64 -5.02
C PHE A 50 12.00 -0.13 -6.12
N GLY A 51 10.95 0.48 -6.67
CA GLY A 51 10.12 -0.12 -7.70
C GLY A 51 10.03 0.77 -8.93
N GLU A 52 10.24 0.18 -10.10
CA GLU A 52 9.95 0.82 -11.40
C GLU A 52 8.43 0.75 -11.65
N VAL A 53 7.80 1.89 -11.91
CA VAL A 53 6.37 1.95 -12.21
C VAL A 53 6.12 1.33 -13.59
N VAL A 54 5.37 0.24 -13.63
CA VAL A 54 5.00 -0.49 -14.86
C VAL A 54 3.50 -0.40 -15.17
N GLY A 55 2.71 0.10 -14.23
CA GLY A 55 1.29 0.31 -14.39
C GLY A 55 0.75 1.27 -13.32
N GLY A 56 -0.43 1.82 -13.55
CA GLY A 56 -1.07 2.70 -12.60
C GLY A 56 -2.31 3.36 -13.17
N LYS A 57 -3.18 3.84 -12.29
CA LYS A 57 -4.37 4.58 -12.71
C LYS A 57 -4.86 5.51 -11.62
N MET A 58 -5.36 6.67 -12.03
CA MET A 58 -6.34 7.42 -11.24
C MET A 58 -7.67 6.67 -11.22
N LEU A 59 -8.21 6.42 -10.03
CA LEU A 59 -9.49 5.74 -9.85
C LEU A 59 -10.59 6.79 -9.70
N LYS A 60 -11.14 6.96 -8.49
CA LYS A 60 -12.19 7.94 -8.21
C LYS A 60 -11.66 9.37 -8.12
N GLY A 61 -10.34 9.54 -8.06
CA GLY A 61 -9.74 10.84 -7.76
C GLY A 61 -10.09 11.29 -6.34
N GLY A 62 -9.93 12.58 -6.07
CA GLY A 62 -10.18 13.17 -4.75
C GLY A 62 -8.92 13.37 -3.92
N GLU A 63 -9.13 13.86 -2.69
CA GLU A 63 -8.04 14.22 -1.79
C GLU A 63 -7.37 12.97 -1.22
N PRO A 64 -6.02 12.89 -1.25
CA PRO A 64 -5.30 11.82 -0.60
C PRO A 64 -5.49 11.90 0.92
N SER A 65 -5.49 10.73 1.57
CA SER A 65 -5.35 10.68 3.02
C SER A 65 -3.96 11.19 3.40
N PHE A 66 -3.90 12.18 4.28
CA PHE A 66 -2.67 12.64 4.90
C PHE A 66 -2.63 12.12 6.34
N HIS A 67 -1.51 11.50 6.69
CA HIS A 67 -1.20 11.20 8.08
C HIS A 67 -0.06 12.11 8.51
N VAL A 68 -0.37 13.10 9.34
CA VAL A 68 0.62 13.99 9.95
C VAL A 68 0.81 13.55 11.40
N ARG A 69 2.06 13.31 11.80
CA ARG A 69 2.41 13.11 13.20
C ARG A 69 2.53 14.47 13.88
N ASP A 70 1.75 14.71 14.92
CA ASP A 70 1.88 15.93 15.74
C ASP A 70 3.04 15.85 16.76
N ASN A 71 3.49 14.65 17.17
CA ASN A 71 4.71 14.46 17.98
C ASN A 71 5.27 13.02 17.92
N GLY A 72 6.56 12.87 18.25
CA GLY A 72 7.38 11.67 18.01
C GLY A 72 7.30 10.54 19.05
N PHE A 73 6.21 10.43 19.82
CA PHE A 73 6.16 9.56 21.01
C PHE A 73 5.34 8.27 20.89
N ASN A 74 4.73 7.96 19.74
CA ASN A 74 4.01 6.69 19.58
C ASN A 74 4.56 5.89 18.40
N TYR A 75 5.29 4.82 18.75
CA TYR A 75 5.55 3.63 17.93
C TYR A 75 4.38 2.66 18.08
#